data_AF-A0A2V8BCZ8-F1
#
_entry.id   AF-A0A2V8BCZ8-F1
#
_cell.length_a   1.000
_cell.length_b   1.000
_cell.length_c   1.000
_cell.angle_alpha   90.00
_cell.angle_beta   90.00
_cell.angle_gamma   90.00
#
_symmetry.space_group_name_H-M   'P 1'
#
loop_
_entity.id
_entity.type
_entity.pdbx_description
1 polymer ?
#
loop_
_entity_poly.entity_id
_entity_poly.type
_entity_poly.pdbx_seq_one_letter_code
_entity_poly.pdbx_strand_id
1 'polypeptide(L)'
;TALRNASYFHVKPDMHEGSLHSFNVAFQRELAQRFTLDIAYVGNRGRDVQTQFNENAATVVGLPGNAGRPLFGPFQKSADVTTWIGTKTTYNSLQAKLDRRFSNGLLLTSSYTLGRGLSYVNGDSNTTIATPADIERSWARTDQDRLHSLVESFLVHLPFGSDRRWLRDGALSHVVGGWQVSGIFAYQSGSPIGMTMSNATLNAPGNTQRPDVSGTPKVLGGIGSNNLWFDTSVFSSPAPNTFGNARRNDVLDGPRYVNLDATIARLLSFNRIKGEVRVDIFNITNTPHFNNPNGTYLGAGFGQITSTVANSERSMRFGLRLLF
;
A
#
# COMPACT_ATOMS: atom_id res chain seq x y z
N THR A 1 -11.75 39.57 18.05
CA THR A 1 -10.43 39.25 17.44
C THR A 1 -10.07 37.77 17.51
N ALA A 2 -10.42 37.03 18.58
CA ALA A 2 -10.07 35.60 18.73
C ALA A 2 -10.56 34.67 17.58
N LEU A 3 -11.73 34.92 17.00
CA LEU A 3 -12.31 34.05 15.96
C LEU A 3 -11.64 34.18 14.57
N ARG A 4 -10.85 35.23 14.32
CA ARG A 4 -10.19 35.43 13.00
C ARG A 4 -9.06 34.43 12.76
N ASN A 5 -8.35 34.08 13.83
CA ASN A 5 -7.18 33.18 13.78
C ASN A 5 -7.46 31.76 14.29
N ALA A 6 -8.70 31.45 14.69
CA ALA A 6 -9.08 30.11 15.17
C ALA A 6 -9.65 29.24 14.04
N SER A 7 -9.17 28.02 13.83
CA SER A 7 -9.80 27.09 12.89
C SER A 7 -11.13 26.58 13.45
N TYR A 8 -12.12 26.36 12.58
CA TYR A 8 -13.39 25.75 12.97
C TYR A 8 -13.96 24.86 11.87
N PHE A 9 -14.86 23.97 12.27
CA PHE A 9 -15.63 23.14 11.36
C PHE A 9 -16.95 23.84 10.97
N HIS A 10 -17.25 23.81 9.68
CA HIS A 10 -18.49 24.30 9.12
C HIS A 10 -19.25 23.13 8.48
N VAL A 11 -20.34 22.73 9.11
CA VAL A 11 -21.24 21.69 8.59
C VAL A 11 -22.29 22.35 7.72
N LYS A 12 -22.34 22.01 6.44
CA LYS A 12 -23.33 22.56 5.54
C LYS A 12 -24.70 21.92 5.78
N PRO A 13 -25.80 22.68 5.74
CA PRO A 13 -27.15 22.13 5.92
C PRO A 13 -27.56 21.10 4.87
N ASP A 14 -26.97 21.14 3.67
CA ASP A 14 -27.24 20.24 2.55
C ASP A 14 -26.34 18.99 2.53
N MET A 15 -25.57 18.76 3.60
CA MET A 15 -24.73 17.58 3.72
C MET A 15 -25.58 16.31 3.76
N HIS A 16 -25.32 15.39 2.85
CA HIS A 16 -25.97 14.09 2.79
C HIS A 16 -24.93 12.96 2.86
N GLU A 17 -25.44 11.75 3.06
CA GLU A 17 -24.60 10.57 3.11
C GLU A 17 -24.12 10.17 1.70
N GLY A 18 -22.89 9.68 1.64
CA GLY A 18 -22.33 9.12 0.42
C GLY A 18 -22.91 7.75 0.10
N SER A 19 -22.78 7.33 -1.15
CA SER A 19 -23.21 6.01 -1.61
C SER A 19 -22.04 5.22 -2.18
N LEU A 20 -22.07 3.90 -2.00
CA LEU A 20 -21.11 2.96 -2.55
C LEU A 20 -21.84 1.89 -3.36
N HIS A 21 -21.52 1.81 -4.64
CA HIS A 21 -21.97 0.74 -5.51
C HIS A 21 -20.84 -0.26 -5.74
N SER A 22 -21.04 -1.49 -5.28
CA SER A 22 -20.09 -2.59 -5.45
C SER A 22 -20.69 -3.64 -6.39
N PHE A 23 -19.88 -4.15 -7.30
CA PHE A 23 -20.28 -5.18 -8.25
C PHE A 23 -19.11 -6.12 -8.56
N ASN A 24 -19.41 -7.37 -8.84
CA ASN A 24 -18.41 -8.34 -9.24
C ASN A 24 -18.98 -9.37 -10.23
N VAL A 25 -18.09 -9.91 -11.05
CA VAL A 25 -18.36 -11.07 -11.92
C VAL A 25 -17.28 -12.09 -11.65
N ALA A 26 -17.68 -13.32 -11.34
CA ALA A 26 -16.75 -14.38 -10.96
C ALA A 26 -16.98 -15.65 -11.78
N PHE A 27 -15.90 -16.33 -12.09
CA PHE A 27 -15.87 -17.64 -12.73
C PHE A 27 -15.02 -18.59 -11.87
N GLN A 28 -15.56 -19.77 -11.60
CA GLN A 28 -14.91 -20.81 -10.81
C GLN A 28 -14.89 -22.11 -11.61
N ARG A 29 -13.74 -22.79 -11.59
CA ARG A 29 -13.57 -24.08 -12.26
C ARG A 29 -12.67 -25.01 -11.46
N GLU A 30 -13.13 -26.25 -11.29
CA GLU A 30 -12.27 -27.36 -10.88
C GLU A 30 -11.36 -27.78 -12.05
N LEU A 31 -10.07 -27.92 -11.74
CA LEU A 31 -9.01 -28.32 -12.64
C LEU A 31 -8.48 -29.71 -12.24
N ALA A 32 -7.62 -30.29 -13.09
CA ALA A 32 -6.97 -31.56 -12.79
C ALA A 32 -6.20 -31.50 -11.46
N GLN A 33 -5.94 -32.68 -10.87
CA GLN A 33 -5.12 -32.82 -9.64
C GLN A 33 -5.67 -32.07 -8.40
N ARG A 34 -6.99 -31.90 -8.31
CA ARG A 34 -7.71 -31.26 -7.19
C ARG A 34 -7.39 -29.77 -7.02
N PHE A 35 -7.06 -29.12 -8.12
CA PHE A 35 -6.95 -27.67 -8.17
C PHE A 35 -8.32 -27.05 -8.41
N THR A 36 -8.57 -25.89 -7.82
CA THR A 36 -9.73 -25.05 -8.08
C THR A 36 -9.22 -23.66 -8.42
N LEU A 37 -9.66 -23.13 -9.55
CA LEU A 37 -9.32 -21.79 -10.02
C LEU A 37 -10.56 -20.90 -9.92
N ASP A 38 -10.43 -19.80 -9.20
CA ASP A 38 -11.41 -18.72 -9.13
C ASP A 38 -10.82 -17.47 -9.79
N ILE A 39 -11.57 -16.83 -10.69
CA ILE A 39 -11.21 -15.55 -11.28
C ILE A 39 -12.40 -14.62 -11.12
N ALA A 40 -12.19 -13.44 -10.57
CA ALA A 40 -13.22 -12.44 -10.36
C ALA A 40 -12.75 -11.05 -10.81
N TYR A 41 -13.64 -10.31 -11.47
CA TYR A 41 -13.53 -8.87 -11.59
C TYR A 41 -14.37 -8.23 -10.48
N VAL A 42 -13.80 -7.28 -9.75
CA VAL A 42 -14.46 -6.53 -8.67
C VAL A 42 -14.36 -5.04 -8.96
N GLY A 43 -15.49 -4.34 -8.91
CA GLY A 43 -15.58 -2.90 -9.11
C GLY A 43 -16.34 -2.23 -7.97
N ASN A 44 -15.78 -1.15 -7.42
CA ASN A 44 -16.46 -0.28 -6.47
C ASN A 44 -16.52 1.15 -7.01
N ARG A 45 -17.66 1.82 -6.81
CA ARG A 45 -17.90 3.22 -7.19
C ARG A 45 -18.49 3.96 -6.01
N GLY A 46 -17.70 4.83 -5.40
CA GLY A 46 -18.18 5.77 -4.38
C GLY A 46 -18.65 7.06 -5.04
N ARG A 47 -19.80 7.55 -4.61
CA ARG A 47 -20.38 8.83 -5.00
C ARG A 47 -20.73 9.62 -3.76
N ASP A 48 -20.45 10.92 -3.79
CA ASP A 48 -20.71 11.85 -2.69
C ASP A 48 -20.07 11.41 -1.36
N VAL A 49 -18.92 10.74 -1.45
CA VAL A 49 -18.11 10.31 -0.31
C VAL A 49 -17.58 11.56 0.38
N GLN A 50 -17.96 11.76 1.64
CA GLN A 50 -17.59 12.95 2.40
C GLN A 50 -16.08 13.07 2.54
N THR A 51 -15.55 14.23 2.18
CA THR A 51 -14.12 14.53 2.22
C THR A 51 -13.91 15.94 2.74
N GLN A 52 -12.94 16.14 3.64
CA GLN A 52 -12.65 17.46 4.15
C GLN A 52 -12.17 18.41 3.05
N PHE A 53 -12.67 19.64 3.11
CA PHE A 53 -12.33 20.72 2.21
C PHE A 53 -12.12 21.99 3.02
N ASN A 54 -11.03 22.70 2.76
CA ASN A 54 -10.77 23.99 3.38
C ASN A 54 -11.44 25.10 2.53
N GLU A 55 -12.57 25.61 3.00
CA GLU A 55 -13.33 26.67 2.33
C GLU A 55 -12.59 28.01 2.29
N ASN A 56 -11.63 28.20 3.20
CA ASN A 56 -10.80 29.40 3.24
C ASN A 56 -9.42 29.20 2.61
N ALA A 57 -9.15 28.07 1.95
CA ALA A 57 -7.93 27.93 1.17
C ALA A 57 -7.90 28.99 0.06
N ALA A 58 -6.70 29.42 -0.33
CA ALA A 58 -6.57 30.43 -1.37
C ALA A 58 -7.05 29.87 -2.71
N THR A 59 -8.03 30.52 -3.33
CA THR A 59 -8.62 30.13 -4.62
C THR A 59 -8.02 30.92 -5.78
N VAL A 60 -7.41 32.07 -5.49
CA VAL A 60 -6.66 32.88 -6.45
C VAL A 60 -5.17 32.76 -6.16
N VAL A 61 -4.44 32.24 -7.14
CA VAL A 61 -3.00 31.99 -7.05
C VAL A 61 -2.22 33.30 -7.25
N GLY A 62 -1.11 33.48 -6.53
CA GLY A 62 -0.20 34.60 -6.75
C GLY A 62 -0.48 35.88 -5.98
N LEU A 63 -1.59 35.92 -5.22
CA LEU A 63 -1.89 37.07 -4.38
C LEU A 63 -1.06 37.03 -3.08
N PRO A 64 -0.59 38.19 -2.59
CA PRO A 64 0.29 38.24 -1.43
C PRO A 64 -0.42 37.80 -0.15
N GLY A 65 0.26 36.98 0.65
CA GLY A 65 -0.21 36.54 1.97
C GLY A 65 -1.59 35.88 1.91
N ASN A 66 -2.57 36.45 2.63
CA ASN A 66 -3.93 35.91 2.71
C ASN A 66 -4.89 36.52 1.69
N ALA A 67 -4.44 37.42 0.80
CA ALA A 67 -5.32 38.10 -0.15
C ALA A 67 -6.02 37.15 -1.13
N GLY A 68 -5.44 35.96 -1.38
CA GLY A 68 -6.07 34.92 -2.20
C GLY A 68 -7.14 34.09 -1.50
N ARG A 69 -7.33 34.25 -0.18
CA ARG A 69 -8.32 33.49 0.60
C ARG A 69 -9.70 34.18 0.54
N PRO A 70 -10.79 33.45 0.22
CA PRO A 70 -12.10 34.05 0.00
C PRO A 70 -12.72 34.71 1.24
N LEU A 71 -12.40 34.24 2.46
CA LEU A 71 -12.92 34.82 3.70
C LEU A 71 -12.01 35.93 4.27
N PHE A 72 -10.84 36.17 3.67
CA PHE A 72 -9.92 37.19 4.19
C PHE A 72 -10.39 38.61 3.90
N GLY A 73 -10.86 38.91 2.69
CA GLY A 73 -11.40 40.24 2.36
C GLY A 73 -12.58 40.63 3.26
N PRO A 74 -13.68 39.85 3.27
CA PRO A 74 -14.89 40.20 4.02
C PRO A 74 -14.74 40.10 5.55
N PHE A 75 -13.97 39.13 6.05
CA PHE A 75 -13.96 38.80 7.48
C PHE A 75 -12.58 38.91 8.15
N GLN A 76 -11.53 39.23 7.39
CA GLN A 76 -10.13 39.19 7.85
C GLN A 76 -9.75 37.82 8.44
N LYS A 77 -10.32 36.75 7.86
CA LYS A 77 -10.14 35.36 8.27
C LYS A 77 -8.91 34.77 7.60
N SER A 78 -7.85 34.53 8.37
CA SER A 78 -6.59 33.94 7.91
C SER A 78 -6.47 32.44 8.23
N ALA A 79 -7.20 31.97 9.24
CA ALA A 79 -7.24 30.56 9.62
C ALA A 79 -8.14 29.73 8.71
N ASP A 80 -7.89 28.42 8.68
CA ASP A 80 -8.65 27.48 7.86
C ASP A 80 -10.07 27.30 8.37
N VAL A 81 -10.99 27.05 7.44
CA VAL A 81 -12.39 26.75 7.72
C VAL A 81 -12.70 25.44 7.02
N THR A 82 -12.87 24.38 7.80
CA THR A 82 -13.00 23.03 7.25
C THR A 82 -14.46 22.66 7.12
N THR A 83 -14.86 22.23 5.93
CA THR A 83 -16.18 21.64 5.65
C THR A 83 -16.00 20.25 5.05
N TRP A 84 -17.11 19.59 4.72
CA TRP A 84 -17.12 18.34 3.96
C TRP A 84 -17.84 18.56 2.63
N ILE A 85 -17.23 18.05 1.57
CA ILE A 85 -17.85 17.99 0.25
C ILE A 85 -17.99 16.54 -0.19
N GLY A 86 -19.01 16.26 -1.00
CA GLY A 86 -19.16 14.97 -1.65
C GLY A 86 -18.13 14.79 -2.76
N THR A 87 -17.35 13.72 -2.71
CA THR A 87 -16.38 13.37 -3.76
C THR A 87 -16.63 11.98 -4.32
N LYS A 88 -15.93 11.64 -5.41
CA LYS A 88 -15.99 10.31 -6.02
C LYS A 88 -14.83 9.44 -5.53
N THR A 89 -15.03 8.13 -5.51
CA THR A 89 -13.96 7.14 -5.39
C THR A 89 -14.19 6.01 -6.38
N THR A 90 -13.12 5.42 -6.90
CA THR A 90 -13.24 4.27 -7.81
C THR A 90 -12.22 3.22 -7.46
N TYR A 91 -12.62 1.96 -7.46
CA TYR A 91 -11.72 0.81 -7.35
C TYR A 91 -12.10 -0.22 -8.40
N ASN A 92 -11.09 -0.80 -9.06
CA ASN A 92 -11.26 -1.94 -9.96
C ASN A 92 -10.16 -2.94 -9.66
N SER A 93 -10.50 -4.22 -9.60
CA SER A 93 -9.50 -5.28 -9.55
C SER A 93 -9.90 -6.53 -10.30
N LEU A 94 -8.89 -7.20 -10.83
CA LEU A 94 -8.93 -8.59 -11.22
C LEU A 94 -8.30 -9.40 -10.08
N GLN A 95 -9.05 -10.36 -9.56
CA GLN A 95 -8.62 -11.26 -8.49
C GLN A 95 -8.60 -12.67 -9.03
N ALA A 96 -7.50 -13.39 -8.82
CA ALA A 96 -7.35 -14.78 -9.19
C ALA A 96 -6.92 -15.58 -7.96
N LYS A 97 -7.55 -16.74 -7.75
CA LYS A 97 -7.22 -17.64 -6.65
C LYS A 97 -7.04 -19.05 -7.20
N LEU A 98 -5.93 -19.69 -6.85
CA LEU A 98 -5.65 -21.08 -7.15
C LEU A 98 -5.54 -21.85 -5.85
N ASP A 99 -6.49 -22.72 -5.58
CA ASP A 99 -6.50 -23.57 -4.40
C ASP A 99 -6.22 -25.02 -4.79
N ARG A 100 -5.43 -25.71 -3.98
CA ARG A 100 -5.31 -27.17 -4.01
C ARG A 100 -5.50 -27.71 -2.62
N ARG A 101 -6.60 -28.45 -2.41
CA ARG A 101 -6.84 -29.18 -1.14
C ARG A 101 -5.70 -30.16 -0.87
N PHE A 102 -5.38 -30.37 0.41
CA PHE A 102 -4.27 -31.24 0.79
C PHE A 102 -4.40 -32.63 0.15
N SER A 103 -3.43 -32.99 -0.68
CA SER A 103 -3.41 -34.25 -1.41
C SER A 103 -1.97 -34.59 -1.82
N ASN A 104 -1.60 -35.86 -1.71
CA ASN A 104 -0.25 -36.36 -2.05
C ASN A 104 0.88 -35.55 -1.39
N GLY A 105 0.66 -35.06 -0.17
CA GLY A 105 1.67 -34.33 0.61
C GLY A 105 1.76 -32.83 0.31
N LEU A 106 0.89 -32.24 -0.51
CA LEU A 106 0.90 -30.81 -0.81
C LEU A 106 -0.47 -30.17 -0.52
N LEU A 107 -0.47 -29.03 0.15
CA LEU A 107 -1.56 -28.05 0.23
C LEU A 107 -1.02 -26.73 -0.34
N LEU A 108 -1.82 -26.04 -1.14
CA LEU A 108 -1.42 -24.79 -1.79
C LEU A 108 -2.62 -23.86 -1.91
N THR A 109 -2.43 -22.58 -1.62
CA THR A 109 -3.35 -21.49 -1.94
C THR A 109 -2.54 -20.33 -2.48
N SER A 110 -2.80 -19.93 -3.71
CA SER A 110 -2.20 -18.74 -4.33
C SER A 110 -3.30 -17.73 -4.61
N SER A 111 -3.16 -16.51 -4.10
CA SER A 111 -4.09 -15.41 -4.28
C SER A 111 -3.37 -14.25 -4.96
N TYR A 112 -3.87 -13.82 -6.11
CA TYR A 112 -3.34 -12.72 -6.89
C TYR A 112 -4.39 -11.64 -7.09
N THR A 113 -4.01 -10.38 -6.90
CA THR A 113 -4.83 -9.20 -7.17
C THR A 113 -4.06 -8.26 -8.08
N LEU A 114 -4.66 -7.92 -9.22
CA LEU A 114 -4.30 -6.80 -10.06
C LEU A 114 -5.33 -5.70 -9.81
N GLY A 115 -4.97 -4.62 -9.11
CA GLY A 115 -5.93 -3.63 -8.63
C GLY A 115 -5.52 -2.19 -8.90
N ARG A 116 -6.52 -1.31 -9.01
CA ARG A 116 -6.32 0.14 -9.01
C ARG A 116 -7.44 0.86 -8.27
N GLY A 117 -7.08 1.67 -7.29
CA GLY A 117 -7.94 2.59 -6.55
C GLY A 117 -7.61 4.05 -6.86
N LEU A 118 -8.64 4.88 -7.06
CA LEU A 118 -8.53 6.33 -7.26
C LEU A 118 -9.45 7.07 -6.29
N SER A 119 -8.96 8.17 -5.74
CA SER A 119 -9.65 9.05 -4.80
C SER A 119 -9.06 10.47 -4.84
N TYR A 120 -9.73 11.43 -4.21
CA TYR A 120 -9.18 12.78 -4.00
C TYR A 120 -8.25 12.88 -2.80
N VAL A 121 -8.40 11.99 -1.81
CA VAL A 121 -7.65 12.00 -0.55
C VAL A 121 -7.20 10.60 -0.16
N ASN A 122 -6.21 10.52 0.73
CA ASN A 122 -5.73 9.28 1.32
C ASN A 122 -6.23 9.12 2.74
N GLY A 123 -7.25 8.30 2.94
CA GLY A 123 -7.80 8.03 4.26
C GLY A 123 -9.31 8.13 4.25
N ASP A 124 -9.84 8.59 5.37
CA ASP A 124 -11.27 8.70 5.64
C ASP A 124 -11.78 10.14 5.40
N SER A 125 -13.00 10.40 5.88
CA SER A 125 -13.64 11.70 5.81
C SER A 125 -12.93 12.80 6.59
N ASN A 126 -11.85 12.51 7.33
CA ASN A 126 -11.05 13.50 8.06
C ASN A 126 -9.77 13.94 7.32
N THR A 127 -9.59 13.50 6.08
CA THR A 127 -8.45 13.92 5.27
C THR A 127 -8.85 15.08 4.36
N THR A 128 -8.09 16.18 4.43
CA THR A 128 -8.37 17.39 3.63
C THR A 128 -7.82 17.26 2.21
N ILE A 129 -8.59 17.72 1.22
CA ILE A 129 -8.16 17.86 -0.18
C ILE A 129 -6.88 18.71 -0.25
N ALA A 130 -5.85 18.15 -0.87
CA ALA A 130 -4.52 18.78 -0.91
C ALA A 130 -4.45 20.05 -1.75
N THR A 131 -5.30 20.19 -2.78
CA THR A 131 -5.31 21.34 -3.69
C THR A 131 -6.73 21.91 -3.83
N PRO A 132 -7.27 22.64 -2.83
CA PRO A 132 -8.64 23.16 -2.86
C PRO A 132 -8.95 24.14 -4.00
N ALA A 133 -7.96 24.88 -4.50
CA ALA A 133 -8.14 25.82 -5.62
C ALA A 133 -8.47 25.11 -6.94
N ASP A 134 -8.09 23.84 -7.08
CA ASP A 134 -8.37 22.98 -8.22
C ASP A 134 -8.43 21.53 -7.74
N ILE A 135 -9.64 21.13 -7.33
CA ILE A 135 -9.90 19.85 -6.64
C ILE A 135 -9.50 18.66 -7.52
N GLU A 136 -9.67 18.75 -8.85
CA GLU A 136 -9.32 17.65 -9.77
C GLU A 136 -7.83 17.33 -9.80
N ARG A 137 -6.95 18.26 -9.39
CA ARG A 137 -5.52 17.96 -9.19
C ARG A 137 -5.24 16.99 -8.04
N SER A 138 -6.21 16.80 -7.15
CA SER A 138 -6.12 15.84 -6.06
C SER A 138 -6.65 14.45 -6.46
N TRP A 139 -7.38 14.33 -7.58
CA TRP A 139 -7.84 13.04 -8.11
C TRP A 139 -6.66 12.20 -8.61
N ALA A 140 -6.39 11.09 -7.91
CA ALA A 140 -5.21 10.27 -8.17
C ALA A 140 -5.31 8.88 -7.53
N ARG A 141 -4.30 8.04 -7.79
CA ARG A 141 -4.09 6.76 -7.09
C ARG A 141 -4.03 6.98 -5.58
N THR A 142 -4.59 6.06 -4.81
CA THR A 142 -4.43 6.05 -3.35
C THR A 142 -2.98 5.73 -2.97
N ASP A 143 -2.52 6.13 -1.78
CA ASP A 143 -1.15 5.87 -1.31
C ASP A 143 -0.88 4.37 -1.13
N GLN A 144 -1.94 3.61 -0.83
CA GLN A 144 -1.91 2.17 -0.67
C GLN A 144 -2.16 1.43 -2.00
N ASP A 145 -2.24 2.14 -3.13
CA ASP A 145 -2.50 1.53 -4.42
C ASP A 145 -1.31 0.69 -4.88
N ARG A 146 -1.43 -0.62 -4.69
CA ARG A 146 -0.45 -1.62 -5.14
C ARG A 146 -1.05 -2.32 -6.35
N LEU A 147 -0.50 -2.04 -7.53
CA LEU A 147 -0.97 -2.60 -8.79
C LEU A 147 -1.02 -4.12 -8.77
N HIS A 148 0.04 -4.76 -8.28
CA HIS A 148 0.14 -6.22 -8.16
C HIS A 148 0.30 -6.63 -6.70
N SER A 149 -0.48 -7.61 -6.27
CA SER A 149 -0.34 -8.26 -4.96
C SER A 149 -0.52 -9.77 -5.13
N LEU A 150 0.48 -10.56 -4.75
CA LEU A 150 0.47 -12.01 -4.77
C LEU A 150 0.80 -12.52 -3.37
N VAL A 151 -0.04 -13.39 -2.85
CA VAL A 151 0.22 -14.15 -1.62
C VAL A 151 0.04 -15.62 -1.92
N GLU A 152 1.07 -16.41 -1.64
CA GLU A 152 1.05 -17.86 -1.81
C GLU A 152 1.36 -18.53 -0.48
N SER A 153 0.46 -19.40 -0.02
CA SER A 153 0.68 -20.25 1.13
C SER A 153 0.77 -21.71 0.69
N PHE A 154 1.77 -22.42 1.19
CA PHE A 154 1.96 -23.82 0.87
C PHE A 154 2.32 -24.63 2.12
N LEU A 155 1.98 -25.91 2.09
CA LEU A 155 2.46 -26.91 3.05
C LEU A 155 2.81 -28.17 2.30
N VAL A 156 4.03 -28.65 2.54
CA VAL A 156 4.60 -29.84 1.93
C VAL A 156 5.05 -30.80 3.02
N HIS A 157 4.57 -32.05 2.96
CA HIS A 157 5.13 -33.15 3.73
C HIS A 157 6.34 -33.71 3.01
N LEU A 158 7.47 -33.83 3.71
CA LEU A 158 8.66 -34.42 3.10
C LEU A 158 8.42 -35.90 2.78
N PRO A 159 8.94 -36.40 1.65
CA PRO A 159 8.67 -37.76 1.16
C PRO A 159 9.44 -38.87 1.89
N PHE A 160 9.93 -38.62 3.10
CA PHE A 160 10.77 -39.54 3.87
C PHE A 160 10.04 -40.15 5.07
N GLY A 161 10.39 -41.38 5.44
CA GLY A 161 9.86 -42.10 6.61
C GLY A 161 9.05 -43.35 6.25
N SER A 162 8.66 -44.11 7.28
CA SER A 162 8.04 -45.44 7.17
C SER A 162 6.83 -45.52 6.23
N ASP A 163 5.98 -44.49 6.25
CA ASP A 163 4.75 -44.45 5.44
C ASP A 163 4.89 -43.61 4.17
N ARG A 164 6.13 -43.28 3.75
CA ARG A 164 6.40 -42.34 2.65
C ARG A 164 7.15 -42.98 1.50
N ARG A 165 7.52 -42.19 0.48
CA ARG A 165 8.08 -42.70 -0.78
C ARG A 165 9.52 -43.19 -0.62
N TRP A 166 10.31 -42.54 0.23
CA TRP A 166 11.75 -42.75 0.38
C TRP A 166 12.14 -43.01 1.84
N LEU A 167 13.25 -43.72 2.07
CA LEU A 167 13.80 -44.03 3.41
C LEU A 167 12.75 -44.61 4.38
N ARG A 168 12.16 -45.75 3.99
CA ARG A 168 11.05 -46.40 4.73
C ARG A 168 11.50 -47.16 5.97
N ASP A 169 12.66 -47.81 5.93
CA ASP A 169 13.10 -48.72 6.98
C ASP A 169 14.39 -48.28 7.69
N GLY A 170 14.63 -48.84 8.87
CA GLY A 170 15.83 -48.59 9.68
C GLY A 170 15.76 -47.36 10.57
N ALA A 171 16.74 -47.22 11.47
CA ALA A 171 16.79 -46.13 12.45
C ALA A 171 16.73 -44.72 11.81
N LEU A 172 17.27 -44.57 10.60
CA LEU A 172 17.23 -43.32 9.84
C LEU A 172 15.80 -42.92 9.45
N SER A 173 14.92 -43.87 9.10
CA SER A 173 13.52 -43.61 8.75
C SER A 173 12.75 -42.86 9.86
N HIS A 174 12.99 -43.24 11.12
CA HIS A 174 12.39 -42.57 12.27
C HIS A 174 12.92 -41.15 12.49
N VAL A 175 14.15 -40.86 12.06
CA VAL A 175 14.78 -39.53 12.17
C VAL A 175 14.29 -38.58 11.09
N VAL A 176 14.19 -39.07 9.85
CA VAL A 176 13.81 -38.27 8.67
C VAL A 176 12.30 -38.23 8.41
N GLY A 177 11.52 -39.06 9.10
CA GLY A 177 10.06 -39.07 9.02
C GLY A 177 9.39 -37.94 9.81
N GLY A 178 8.17 -37.59 9.40
CA GLY A 178 7.30 -36.65 10.11
C GLY A 178 7.58 -35.18 9.89
N TRP A 179 8.54 -34.83 9.01
CA TRP A 179 8.85 -33.45 8.68
C TRP A 179 7.84 -32.84 7.70
N GLN A 180 7.44 -31.62 7.99
CA GLN A 180 6.64 -30.77 7.13
C GLN A 180 7.29 -29.39 7.02
N VAL A 181 7.21 -28.83 5.81
CA VAL A 181 7.64 -27.48 5.51
C VAL A 181 6.41 -26.71 5.03
N SER A 182 6.15 -25.56 5.62
CA SER A 182 5.16 -24.63 5.11
C SER A 182 5.76 -23.26 4.92
N GLY A 183 5.14 -22.44 4.08
CA GLY A 183 5.59 -21.08 3.88
C GLY A 183 4.49 -20.17 3.39
N ILE A 184 4.74 -18.87 3.56
CA ILE A 184 3.94 -17.79 3.01
C ILE A 184 4.88 -16.90 2.21
N PHE A 185 4.70 -16.89 0.89
CA PHE A 185 5.36 -15.97 0.00
C PHE A 185 4.43 -14.78 -0.25
N ALA A 186 4.95 -13.57 -0.09
CA ALA A 186 4.22 -12.34 -0.36
C ALA A 186 5.03 -11.46 -1.33
N TYR A 187 4.38 -11.04 -2.40
CA TYR A 187 4.90 -10.07 -3.36
C TYR A 187 3.90 -8.94 -3.53
N GLN A 188 4.36 -7.69 -3.46
CA GLN A 188 3.55 -6.52 -3.80
C GLN A 188 4.40 -5.56 -4.65
N SER A 189 3.79 -4.98 -5.69
CA SER A 189 4.41 -3.89 -6.46
C SER A 189 4.70 -2.67 -5.57
N GLY A 190 5.45 -1.68 -6.05
CA GLY A 190 5.64 -0.41 -5.34
C GLY A 190 4.33 0.34 -5.06
N SER A 191 4.30 1.16 -4.01
CA SER A 191 3.25 2.16 -3.80
C SER A 191 3.67 3.47 -4.45
N PRO A 192 2.71 4.30 -4.89
CA PRO A 192 3.01 5.60 -5.48
C PRO A 192 3.89 6.45 -4.57
N ILE A 193 4.81 7.21 -5.18
CA ILE A 193 5.58 8.24 -4.49
C ILE A 193 4.79 9.55 -4.61
N GLY A 194 4.39 10.10 -3.45
CA GLY A 194 3.73 11.39 -3.37
C GLY A 194 4.71 12.53 -3.62
N MET A 195 4.62 13.16 -4.79
CA MET A 195 5.46 14.31 -5.13
C MET A 195 4.89 15.60 -4.55
N THR A 196 5.72 16.36 -3.82
CA THR A 196 5.41 17.68 -3.28
C THR A 196 6.62 18.61 -3.43
N MET A 197 6.46 19.90 -3.12
CA MET A 197 7.56 20.86 -3.06
C MET A 197 7.65 21.50 -1.67
N SER A 198 8.87 21.78 -1.22
CA SER A 198 9.12 22.53 0.02
C SER A 198 9.06 24.06 -0.15
N ASN A 199 8.97 24.57 -1.38
CA ASN A 199 8.98 26.01 -1.66
C ASN A 199 7.56 26.60 -1.81
N ALA A 200 7.43 27.92 -1.57
CA ALA A 200 6.18 28.66 -1.64
C ALA A 200 5.98 29.41 -2.96
N THR A 201 6.44 28.84 -4.09
CA THR A 201 6.33 29.49 -5.41
C THR A 201 4.88 29.71 -5.86
N LEU A 202 3.94 28.96 -5.31
CA LEU A 202 2.53 29.03 -5.67
C LEU A 202 1.84 30.29 -5.14
N ASN A 203 2.23 30.81 -3.97
CA ASN A 203 1.50 31.89 -3.29
C ASN A 203 -0.02 31.61 -3.19
N ALA A 204 -0.39 30.41 -2.76
CA ALA A 204 -1.79 30.03 -2.52
C ALA A 204 -1.91 29.21 -1.21
N PRO A 205 -1.94 29.88 -0.03
CA PRO A 205 -2.05 29.21 1.26
C PRO A 205 -3.20 28.18 1.31
N GLY A 206 -2.93 27.02 1.90
CA GLY A 206 -3.89 25.90 1.95
C GLY A 206 -3.86 24.97 0.73
N ASN A 207 -2.98 25.22 -0.26
CA ASN A 207 -2.78 24.35 -1.40
C ASN A 207 -1.38 23.71 -1.38
N THR A 208 -1.32 22.43 -1.72
CA THR A 208 -0.06 21.70 -1.94
C THR A 208 0.50 22.02 -3.32
N GLN A 209 1.74 22.48 -3.36
CA GLN A 209 2.51 22.65 -4.59
C GLN A 209 3.24 21.35 -4.96
N ARG A 210 3.35 21.08 -6.27
CA ARG A 210 4.08 19.94 -6.82
C ARG A 210 5.04 20.43 -7.91
N PRO A 211 6.15 19.73 -8.18
CA PRO A 211 7.11 20.14 -9.20
C PRO A 211 6.54 19.99 -10.61
N ASP A 212 7.22 20.60 -11.57
CA ASP A 212 7.10 20.21 -12.97
C ASP A 212 7.96 18.97 -13.24
N VAL A 213 7.48 18.13 -14.15
CA VAL A 213 8.13 16.92 -14.62
C VAL A 213 8.17 16.97 -16.15
N SER A 214 9.37 16.94 -16.72
CA SER A 214 9.59 17.07 -18.16
C SER A 214 9.61 15.73 -18.92
N GLY A 215 9.57 14.59 -18.20
CA GLY A 215 9.55 13.25 -18.78
C GLY A 215 9.37 12.16 -17.72
N THR A 216 9.38 10.88 -18.12
CA THR A 216 9.27 9.76 -17.17
C THR A 216 10.60 9.58 -16.43
N PRO A 217 10.66 9.76 -15.09
CA PRO A 217 11.90 9.54 -14.34
C PRO A 217 12.31 8.07 -14.39
N LYS A 218 13.61 7.81 -14.52
CA LYS A 218 14.15 6.44 -14.48
C LYS A 218 14.34 5.97 -13.04
N VAL A 219 14.04 4.70 -12.76
CA VAL A 219 14.43 4.06 -11.50
C VAL A 219 15.91 3.68 -11.59
N LEU A 220 16.73 4.27 -10.71
CA LEU A 220 18.17 4.05 -10.61
C LEU A 220 18.50 2.94 -9.59
N GLY A 221 17.65 2.73 -8.59
CA GLY A 221 17.78 1.64 -7.62
C GLY A 221 18.70 1.92 -6.42
N GLY A 222 19.22 3.15 -6.28
CA GLY A 222 20.11 3.54 -5.19
C GLY A 222 19.43 3.56 -3.82
N ILE A 223 20.15 3.07 -2.80
CA ILE A 223 19.70 3.02 -1.39
C ILE A 223 20.66 3.82 -0.51
N GLY A 224 20.13 4.57 0.46
CA GLY A 224 20.89 5.38 1.40
C GLY A 224 21.04 6.84 0.96
N SER A 225 21.45 7.70 1.90
CA SER A 225 21.45 9.18 1.75
C SER A 225 22.39 9.74 0.68
N ASN A 226 23.25 8.91 0.08
CA ASN A 226 24.17 9.33 -0.97
C ASN A 226 23.80 8.76 -2.34
N ASN A 227 22.72 7.99 -2.43
CA ASN A 227 22.31 7.29 -3.64
C ASN A 227 20.87 7.65 -4.00
N LEU A 228 20.66 7.98 -5.27
CA LEU A 228 19.33 8.26 -5.79
C LEU A 228 18.62 6.96 -6.17
N TRP A 229 17.39 6.80 -5.72
CA TRP A 229 16.48 5.74 -6.15
C TRP A 229 15.89 6.02 -7.54
N PHE A 230 15.65 7.29 -7.86
CA PHE A 230 15.14 7.73 -9.16
C PHE A 230 15.88 8.95 -9.70
N ASP A 231 15.86 9.11 -11.01
CA ASP A 231 16.45 10.25 -11.71
C ASP A 231 15.69 11.55 -11.37
N THR A 232 16.37 12.45 -10.67
CA THR A 232 15.80 13.73 -10.21
C THR A 232 15.94 14.85 -11.25
N SER A 233 16.70 14.65 -12.34
CA SER A 233 17.03 15.69 -13.32
C SER A 233 15.83 16.15 -14.16
N VAL A 234 14.79 15.31 -14.24
CA VAL A 234 13.54 15.62 -14.97
C VAL A 234 12.58 16.51 -14.17
N PHE A 235 12.90 16.85 -12.93
CA PHE A 235 12.07 17.67 -12.05
C PHE A 235 12.55 19.11 -11.98
N SER A 236 11.62 20.06 -12.12
CA SER A 236 11.92 21.50 -12.05
C SER A 236 10.89 22.24 -11.20
N SER A 237 11.24 23.45 -10.74
CA SER A 237 10.26 24.35 -10.14
C SER A 237 9.33 24.89 -11.24
N PRO A 238 8.01 24.93 -11.00
CA PRO A 238 7.09 25.60 -11.91
C PRO A 238 7.30 27.12 -11.91
N ALA A 239 6.74 27.79 -12.92
CA ALA A 239 6.76 29.24 -12.98
C ALA A 239 6.11 29.85 -11.71
N PRO A 240 6.59 31.01 -11.23
CA PRO A 240 5.99 31.67 -10.08
C PRO A 240 4.48 31.84 -10.24
N ASN A 241 3.73 31.63 -9.17
CA ASN A 241 2.28 31.74 -9.13
C ASN A 241 1.55 30.78 -10.09
N THR A 242 2.14 29.62 -10.37
CA THR A 242 1.51 28.54 -11.13
C THR A 242 1.62 27.20 -10.41
N PHE A 243 0.67 26.31 -10.67
CA PHE A 243 0.76 24.93 -10.22
C PHE A 243 1.68 24.13 -11.14
N GLY A 244 2.53 23.29 -10.57
CA GLY A 244 3.29 22.32 -11.37
C GLY A 244 2.43 21.27 -12.05
N ASN A 245 3.01 20.57 -13.02
CA ASN A 245 2.33 19.57 -13.83
C ASN A 245 2.30 18.16 -13.18
N ALA A 246 3.11 17.90 -12.14
CA ALA A 246 3.09 16.63 -11.44
C ALA A 246 1.70 16.41 -10.80
N ARG A 247 1.11 15.25 -11.08
CA ARG A 247 -0.12 14.82 -10.41
C ARG A 247 0.22 14.07 -9.14
N ARG A 248 -0.70 14.10 -8.17
CA ARG A 248 -0.60 13.25 -6.97
C ARG A 248 -0.44 11.80 -7.42
N ASN A 249 0.50 11.06 -6.85
CA ASN A 249 0.63 9.60 -6.98
C ASN A 249 0.65 9.03 -8.42
N ASP A 250 1.14 9.79 -9.40
CA ASP A 250 1.07 9.39 -10.82
C ASP A 250 2.44 9.43 -11.55
N VAL A 251 3.51 9.79 -10.83
CA VAL A 251 4.84 9.99 -11.45
C VAL A 251 5.69 8.72 -11.42
N LEU A 252 5.82 8.08 -10.24
CA LEU A 252 6.66 6.90 -10.04
C LEU A 252 6.15 6.09 -8.84
N ASP A 253 6.39 4.79 -8.87
CA ASP A 253 6.18 3.89 -7.72
C ASP A 253 7.52 3.61 -7.00
N GLY A 254 7.44 3.39 -5.70
CA GLY A 254 8.61 3.04 -4.88
C GLY A 254 9.00 1.56 -4.96
N PRO A 255 9.85 1.10 -4.02
CA PRO A 255 10.31 -0.29 -3.98
C PRO A 255 9.16 -1.30 -3.83
N ARG A 256 9.32 -2.44 -4.49
CA ARG A 256 8.47 -3.61 -4.30
C ARG A 256 8.69 -4.24 -2.92
N TYR A 257 7.66 -4.88 -2.41
CA TYR A 257 7.73 -5.72 -1.22
C TYR A 257 7.82 -7.18 -1.64
N VAL A 258 8.84 -7.92 -1.18
CA VAL A 258 9.00 -9.36 -1.41
C VAL A 258 9.41 -10.01 -0.10
N ASN A 259 8.62 -10.97 0.36
CA ASN A 259 8.87 -11.65 1.62
C ASN A 259 8.58 -13.15 1.50
N LEU A 260 9.37 -13.95 2.22
CA LEU A 260 9.12 -15.36 2.41
C LEU A 260 9.24 -15.68 3.89
N ASP A 261 8.14 -16.12 4.47
CA ASP A 261 8.12 -16.72 5.80
C ASP A 261 8.03 -18.23 5.65
N ALA A 262 8.69 -18.97 6.54
CA ALA A 262 8.72 -20.42 6.49
C ALA A 262 8.61 -21.04 7.88
N THR A 263 7.92 -22.17 7.95
CA THR A 263 7.90 -23.04 9.12
C THR A 263 8.48 -24.38 8.73
N ILE A 264 9.40 -24.87 9.56
CA ILE A 264 9.85 -26.25 9.52
C ILE A 264 9.33 -26.91 10.80
N ALA A 265 8.51 -27.95 10.65
CA ALA A 265 7.98 -28.69 11.78
C ALA A 265 8.23 -30.18 11.62
N ARG A 266 8.45 -30.86 12.75
CA ARG A 266 8.52 -32.30 12.85
C ARG A 266 7.41 -32.80 13.76
N LEU A 267 6.53 -33.61 13.18
CA LEU A 267 5.50 -34.33 13.89
C LEU A 267 6.14 -35.55 14.56
N LEU A 268 6.00 -35.62 15.87
CA LEU A 268 6.48 -36.71 16.72
C LEU A 268 5.33 -37.65 17.02
N SER A 269 5.57 -38.95 16.91
CA SER A 269 4.64 -39.99 17.35
C SER A 269 5.43 -41.09 18.04
N PHE A 270 5.23 -41.25 19.34
CA PHE A 270 5.85 -42.30 20.14
C PHE A 270 4.84 -42.86 21.14
N ASN A 271 4.45 -44.12 20.99
CA ASN A 271 3.38 -44.76 21.76
C ASN A 271 2.07 -43.93 21.72
N ARG A 272 1.57 -43.49 22.89
CA ARG A 272 0.38 -42.64 23.03
C ARG A 272 0.71 -41.15 22.94
N ILE A 273 1.99 -40.78 23.00
CA ILE A 273 2.44 -39.39 22.99
C ILE A 273 2.55 -38.93 21.54
N LYS A 274 1.84 -37.85 21.22
CA LYS A 274 2.00 -37.12 19.96
C LYS A 274 2.62 -35.76 20.27
N GLY A 275 3.39 -35.22 19.34
CA GLY A 275 3.99 -33.91 19.53
C GLY A 275 4.36 -33.22 18.24
N GLU A 276 4.74 -31.96 18.37
CA GLU A 276 5.26 -31.14 17.29
C GLU A 276 6.44 -30.33 17.82
N VAL A 277 7.58 -30.44 17.15
CA VAL A 277 8.68 -29.48 17.28
C VAL A 277 8.64 -28.60 16.03
N ARG A 278 8.59 -27.28 16.20
CA ARG A 278 8.55 -26.34 15.08
C ARG A 278 9.52 -25.18 15.24
N VAL A 279 10.01 -24.71 14.11
CA VAL A 279 10.74 -23.46 13.96
C VAL A 279 10.02 -22.62 12.93
N ASP A 280 9.52 -21.46 13.35
CA ASP A 280 8.98 -20.43 12.46
C ASP A 280 10.06 -19.39 12.19
N ILE A 281 10.28 -19.07 10.92
CA ILE A 281 11.28 -18.10 10.46
C ILE A 281 10.55 -17.06 9.63
N PHE A 282 10.45 -15.84 10.15
CA PHE A 282 9.90 -14.69 9.44
C PHE A 282 11.04 -14.02 8.65
N ASN A 283 10.78 -13.64 7.40
CA ASN A 283 11.78 -13.14 6.45
C ASN A 283 13.00 -14.09 6.35
N ILE A 284 12.76 -15.34 5.92
CA ILE A 284 13.80 -16.38 5.84
C ILE A 284 14.95 -16.00 4.91
N THR A 285 14.74 -15.10 3.95
CA THR A 285 15.78 -14.60 3.04
C THR A 285 16.55 -13.43 3.62
N ASN A 286 16.12 -12.85 4.76
CA ASN A 286 16.63 -11.59 5.32
C ASN A 286 16.66 -10.48 4.26
N THR A 287 15.63 -10.43 3.42
CA THR A 287 15.47 -9.40 2.39
C THR A 287 15.06 -8.10 3.06
N PRO A 288 15.80 -6.98 2.89
CA PRO A 288 15.37 -5.69 3.41
C PRO A 288 14.12 -5.19 2.71
N HIS A 289 13.16 -4.67 3.47
CA HIS A 289 11.96 -4.02 2.94
C HIS A 289 12.12 -2.51 3.06
N PHE A 290 12.29 -1.82 1.94
CA PHE A 290 12.52 -0.37 1.92
C PHE A 290 11.22 0.44 1.91
N ASN A 291 11.20 1.58 2.61
CA ASN A 291 10.13 2.57 2.45
C ASN A 291 10.26 3.29 1.11
N ASN A 292 9.22 4.05 0.75
CA ASN A 292 9.27 4.91 -0.44
C ASN A 292 10.39 5.97 -0.30
N PRO A 293 11.03 6.36 -1.42
CA PRO A 293 11.96 7.47 -1.44
C PRO A 293 11.26 8.79 -1.08
N ASN A 294 12.03 9.76 -0.63
CA ASN A 294 11.51 11.11 -0.36
C ASN A 294 11.07 11.77 -1.68
N GLY A 295 9.77 12.12 -1.76
CA GLY A 295 9.15 12.78 -2.91
C GLY A 295 9.06 14.31 -2.80
N THR A 296 9.68 14.92 -1.79
CA THR A 296 9.64 16.37 -1.58
C THR A 296 10.77 17.05 -2.37
N TYR A 297 10.44 17.61 -3.53
CA TYR A 297 11.39 18.35 -4.36
C TYR A 297 11.93 19.58 -3.61
N LEU A 298 13.24 19.86 -3.78
CA LEU A 298 14.06 20.79 -2.98
C LEU A 298 14.18 20.42 -1.49
N GLY A 299 13.70 19.25 -1.08
CA GLY A 299 14.04 18.66 0.22
C GLY A 299 15.42 17.99 0.18
N ALA A 300 16.13 18.00 1.31
CA ALA A 300 17.50 17.48 1.41
C ALA A 300 17.68 16.01 0.97
N GLY A 301 16.61 15.21 1.01
CA GLY A 301 16.64 13.80 0.63
C GLY A 301 15.90 13.48 -0.67
N PHE A 302 15.51 14.45 -1.49
CA PHE A 302 14.67 14.20 -2.67
C PHE A 302 15.28 13.10 -3.57
N GLY A 303 14.49 12.08 -3.86
CA GLY A 303 14.96 10.93 -4.64
C GLY A 303 15.65 9.82 -3.85
N GLN A 304 15.82 9.95 -2.53
CA GLN A 304 16.60 9.00 -1.73
C GLN A 304 15.72 8.14 -0.82
N ILE A 305 16.16 6.90 -0.58
CA ILE A 305 15.59 5.99 0.41
C ILE A 305 16.53 5.95 1.62
N THR A 306 16.03 6.34 2.79
CA THR A 306 16.82 6.43 4.03
C THR A 306 16.29 5.55 5.16
N SER A 307 15.25 4.75 4.91
CA SER A 307 14.64 3.89 5.93
C SER A 307 14.06 2.60 5.36
N THR A 308 13.91 1.62 6.24
CA THR A 308 13.22 0.35 6.01
C THR A 308 11.91 0.30 6.76
N VAL A 309 11.02 -0.62 6.36
CA VAL A 309 9.82 -0.96 7.11
C VAL A 309 10.25 -1.46 8.50
N ALA A 310 9.54 -1.02 9.55
CA ALA A 310 9.87 -1.40 10.92
C ALA A 310 9.56 -2.89 11.18
N ASN A 311 10.38 -3.54 12.02
CA ASN A 311 10.23 -4.94 12.42
C ASN A 311 10.16 -5.91 11.23
N SER A 312 10.89 -5.63 10.15
CA SER A 312 10.90 -6.41 8.93
C SER A 312 12.14 -7.31 8.82
N GLU A 313 13.04 -7.25 9.79
CA GLU A 313 14.21 -8.11 9.90
C GLU A 313 13.85 -9.59 10.11
N ARG A 314 14.80 -10.48 9.83
CA ARG A 314 14.60 -11.90 10.09
C ARG A 314 14.42 -12.16 11.58
N SER A 315 13.34 -12.86 11.93
CA SER A 315 13.11 -13.32 13.30
C SER A 315 12.74 -14.80 13.32
N MET A 316 13.02 -15.48 14.44
CA MET A 316 12.79 -16.91 14.59
C MET A 316 12.02 -17.19 15.87
N ARG A 317 11.07 -18.13 15.81
CA ARG A 317 10.31 -18.61 16.95
C ARG A 317 10.37 -20.12 17.01
N PHE A 318 10.69 -20.63 18.19
CA PHE A 318 10.74 -22.06 18.48
C PHE A 318 9.47 -22.48 19.23
N GLY A 319 8.92 -23.63 18.88
CA GLY A 319 7.73 -24.17 19.52
C GLY A 319 7.85 -25.67 19.77
N LEU A 320 7.36 -26.09 20.93
CA LEU A 320 7.16 -27.50 21.28
C LEU A 320 5.72 -27.65 21.76
N ARG A 321 5.00 -28.60 21.18
CA ARG A 321 3.69 -29.03 21.64
C ARG A 321 3.73 -30.53 21.90
N LEU A 322 3.19 -30.96 23.04
CA LEU A 322 3.00 -32.36 23.40
C LEU A 322 1.52 -32.63 23.68
N LEU A 323 1.07 -33.81 23.30
CA LEU A 323 -0.29 -34.32 23.45
C LEU A 323 -0.17 -35.69 24.12
N PHE A 324 -0.90 -35.90 25.21
CA PHE A 324 -0.89 -37.10 26.04
C PHE A 324 -2.31 -37.64 26.23
#